data_AF-A0A6A1W2J2-F1
#
_entry.id   AF-A0A6A1W2J2-F1
#
_cell.length_a   1.000
_cell.length_b   1.000
_cell.length_c   1.000
_cell.angle_alpha   90.00
_cell.angle_beta   90.00
_cell.angle_gamma   90.00
#
_symmetry.space_group_name_H-M   'P 1'
#
loop_
_entity.id
_entity.type
_entity.pdbx_description
1 polymer ?
#
loop_
_entity_poly.entity_id
_entity_poly.type
_entity_poly.pdbx_seq_one_letter_code
_entity_poly.pdbx_strand_id
1 'polypeptide(L)'
;MGRSQSMIHETSQTRIKVHELRQKTKADLLSQLKDLKAELALLRVAKVTGGAPNKLSKIKVVRLSIAQVLTVISQKQKAALREAYKKKKYLPLDLRPKKTRAIRRRLTKHQASLKTERLKKKEMYFPMRKYAIKFCDSAVIGAFLVQGLIVGMALIPQYGLSD
;
A
#
# COMPACT_ATOMS: atom_id res chain seq x y z
N MET A 1 38.47 -5.16 21.45
CA MET A 1 37.18 -5.05 22.18
C MET A 1 36.07 -5.63 21.31
N GLY A 2 36.01 -6.97 21.21
CA GLY A 2 34.99 -7.67 20.41
C GLY A 2 33.78 -7.98 21.28
N ARG A 3 32.61 -7.45 20.94
CA ARG A 3 31.32 -7.86 21.54
C ARG A 3 31.05 -9.31 21.13
N SER A 4 31.12 -10.21 22.10
CA SER A 4 30.80 -11.63 21.99
C SER A 4 29.38 -11.83 21.47
N GLN A 5 29.26 -12.34 20.23
CA GLN A 5 27.97 -12.68 19.62
C GLN A 5 27.28 -13.89 20.28
N SER A 6 27.96 -14.58 21.19
CA SER A 6 27.42 -15.76 21.89
C SER A 6 26.36 -15.44 22.95
N MET A 7 26.26 -14.20 23.42
CA MET A 7 25.33 -13.84 24.51
C MET A 7 23.90 -13.49 24.05
N ILE A 8 23.65 -13.43 22.74
CA ILE A 8 22.32 -13.07 22.19
C ILE A 8 21.41 -14.31 22.05
N HIS A 9 21.94 -15.52 22.28
CA HIS A 9 21.22 -16.77 21.96
C HIS A 9 20.38 -17.38 23.10
N GLU A 10 20.39 -16.88 24.33
CA GLU A 10 19.65 -17.53 25.42
C GLU A 10 18.19 -17.10 25.58
N THR A 11 17.78 -15.96 25.01
CA THR A 11 16.33 -15.60 24.92
C THR A 11 15.66 -16.12 23.65
N SER A 12 16.39 -16.89 22.83
CA SER A 12 16.03 -17.23 21.45
C SER A 12 15.17 -18.48 21.28
N GLN A 13 14.87 -19.24 22.33
CA GLN A 13 14.17 -20.52 22.20
C GLN A 13 12.64 -20.40 22.00
N THR A 14 12.01 -19.27 22.33
CA THR A 14 10.54 -19.16 22.30
C THR A 14 9.98 -18.32 21.15
N ARG A 15 10.79 -17.47 20.51
CA ARG A 15 10.31 -16.55 19.48
C ARG A 15 10.75 -17.01 18.09
N ILE A 16 9.81 -17.61 17.36
CA ILE A 16 10.03 -18.05 15.98
C ILE A 16 10.33 -16.85 15.08
N LYS A 17 11.39 -16.95 14.27
CA LYS A 17 11.73 -15.93 13.28
C LYS A 17 11.04 -16.25 11.95
N VAL A 18 10.37 -15.24 11.38
CA VAL A 18 9.56 -15.43 10.16
C VAL A 18 10.41 -15.78 8.93
N HIS A 19 11.64 -15.30 8.83
CA HIS A 19 12.51 -15.61 7.68
C HIS A 19 12.88 -17.10 7.62
N GLU A 20 13.06 -17.76 8.76
CA GLU A 20 13.33 -19.20 8.85
C GLU A 20 12.12 -20.01 8.35
N LEU A 21 10.90 -19.58 8.70
CA LEU A 21 9.66 -20.23 8.25
C LEU A 21 9.44 -20.15 6.74
N ARG A 22 9.96 -19.10 6.08
CA ARG A 22 9.84 -18.97 4.62
C ARG A 22 10.65 -20.02 3.87
N GLN A 23 11.76 -20.50 4.44
CA GLN A 23 12.60 -21.51 3.80
C GLN A 23 12.10 -22.96 3.99
N LYS A 24 11.24 -23.20 4.98
CA LYS A 24 10.70 -24.54 5.29
C LYS A 24 9.63 -25.00 4.29
N THR A 25 9.45 -26.31 4.15
CA THR A 25 8.42 -26.87 3.26
C THR A 25 7.01 -26.74 3.86
N LYS A 26 5.97 -26.95 3.04
CA LYS A 26 4.58 -26.90 3.53
C LYS A 26 4.29 -27.99 4.57
N ALA A 27 4.88 -29.18 4.40
CA ALA A 27 4.70 -30.30 5.34
C ALA A 27 5.27 -29.94 6.72
N ASP A 28 6.48 -29.40 6.77
CA ASP A 28 7.15 -29.01 8.02
C ASP A 28 6.36 -27.92 8.77
N LEU A 29 5.81 -26.94 8.04
CA LEU A 29 4.98 -25.87 8.61
C LEU A 29 3.68 -26.43 9.19
N LEU A 30 3.09 -27.45 8.58
CA LEU A 30 1.88 -28.11 9.10
C LEU A 30 2.19 -28.95 10.35
N SER A 31 3.35 -29.60 10.42
CA SER A 31 3.79 -30.28 11.64
C SER A 31 3.98 -29.30 12.79
N GLN A 32 4.78 -28.24 12.57
CA GLN A 32 5.01 -27.19 13.57
C GLN A 32 3.70 -26.55 14.06
N LEU A 33 2.73 -26.39 13.17
CA LEU A 33 1.42 -25.86 13.53
C LEU A 33 0.61 -26.80 14.43
N LYS A 34 0.73 -28.13 14.27
CA LYS A 34 0.09 -29.11 15.17
C LYS A 34 0.73 -29.06 16.55
N ASP A 35 2.05 -29.03 16.61
CA ASP A 35 2.82 -29.01 17.86
C ASP A 35 2.50 -27.76 18.70
N LEU A 36 2.52 -26.58 18.07
CA LEU A 36 2.18 -25.31 18.73
C LEU A 36 0.72 -25.26 19.21
N LYS A 37 -0.21 -25.92 18.51
CA LYS A 37 -1.61 -26.02 18.94
C LYS A 37 -1.76 -26.93 20.15
N ALA A 38 -1.03 -28.04 20.19
CA ALA A 38 -1.01 -28.93 21.34
C ALA A 38 -0.43 -28.22 22.58
N GLU A 39 0.69 -27.49 22.41
CA GLU A 39 1.26 -26.67 23.47
C GLU A 39 0.28 -25.60 23.98
N LEU A 40 -0.41 -24.90 23.07
CA LEU A 40 -1.42 -23.92 23.44
C LEU A 40 -2.58 -24.55 24.24
N ALA A 41 -3.02 -25.74 23.88
CA ALA A 41 -4.07 -26.45 24.60
C ALA A 41 -3.63 -26.77 26.04
N LEU A 42 -2.41 -27.28 26.23
CA LEU A 42 -1.84 -27.56 27.55
C LEU A 42 -1.72 -26.28 28.39
N LEU A 43 -1.26 -25.17 27.80
CA LEU A 43 -1.16 -23.89 28.50
C LEU A 43 -2.52 -23.31 28.91
N ARG A 44 -3.59 -23.60 28.14
CA ARG A 44 -4.96 -23.20 28.50
C ARG A 44 -5.50 -23.98 29.68
N VAL A 45 -5.23 -25.29 29.76
CA VAL A 45 -5.58 -26.10 30.94
C VAL A 45 -4.83 -25.59 32.16
N ALA A 46 -3.51 -25.38 32.03
CA ALA A 46 -2.68 -24.85 33.11
C ALA A 46 -3.15 -23.47 33.61
N LYS A 47 -3.72 -22.64 32.73
CA LYS A 47 -4.33 -21.36 33.13
C LYS A 47 -5.55 -21.56 34.04
N VAL A 48 -6.39 -22.55 33.75
CA VAL A 48 -7.60 -22.83 34.54
C VAL A 48 -7.23 -23.41 35.91
N THR A 49 -6.21 -24.27 35.97
CA THR A 49 -5.77 -24.92 37.22
C THR A 49 -4.82 -24.06 38.07
N GLY A 50 -4.72 -22.75 37.82
CA GLY A 50 -3.87 -21.84 38.61
C GLY A 50 -2.36 -22.03 38.44
N GLY A 51 -1.90 -22.31 37.21
CA GLY A 51 -0.48 -22.59 36.93
C GLY A 51 0.47 -21.40 37.10
N ALA A 52 1.75 -21.71 37.26
CA ALA A 52 2.83 -20.73 37.47
C ALA A 52 2.86 -19.58 36.44
N PRO A 53 3.22 -18.34 36.84
CA PRO A 53 3.16 -17.15 35.99
C PRO A 53 4.03 -17.28 34.72
N ASN A 54 5.16 -17.99 34.80
CA ASN A 54 6.03 -18.26 33.65
C ASN A 54 5.32 -19.06 32.53
N LYS A 55 4.39 -19.96 32.88
CA LYS A 55 3.58 -20.71 31.90
C LYS A 55 2.53 -19.79 31.25
N LEU A 56 1.96 -18.85 32.00
CA LEU A 56 0.96 -17.90 31.51
C LEU A 56 1.56 -16.90 30.51
N SER A 57 2.77 -16.40 30.76
CA SER A 57 3.49 -15.49 29.85
C SER A 57 3.75 -16.11 28.47
N LYS A 58 3.93 -17.44 28.40
CA LYS A 58 4.15 -18.17 27.13
C LYS A 58 2.91 -18.18 26.22
N ILE A 59 1.70 -18.03 26.76
CA ILE A 59 0.45 -18.07 25.97
C ILE A 59 0.46 -17.02 24.86
N LYS A 60 0.90 -15.79 25.17
CA LYS A 60 0.97 -14.72 24.17
C LYS A 60 1.96 -15.07 23.05
N VAL A 61 3.11 -15.63 23.41
CA VAL A 61 4.19 -15.97 22.48
C VAL A 61 3.76 -17.11 21.55
N VAL A 62 3.15 -18.17 22.09
CA VAL A 62 2.65 -19.31 21.29
C VAL A 62 1.53 -18.87 20.34
N ARG A 63 0.59 -18.01 20.78
CA ARG A 63 -0.46 -17.47 19.90
C ARG A 63 0.10 -16.67 18.73
N LEU A 64 1.09 -15.81 18.99
CA LEU A 64 1.77 -15.06 17.94
C LEU A 64 2.52 -15.98 16.97
N SER A 65 3.17 -17.02 17.49
CA SER A 65 3.88 -18.02 16.68
C SER A 65 2.93 -18.78 15.75
N ILE A 66 1.76 -19.22 16.24
CA ILE A 66 0.71 -19.84 15.41
C ILE A 66 0.25 -18.90 14.30
N ALA A 67 0.00 -17.63 14.63
CA ALA A 67 -0.42 -16.62 13.66
C ALA A 67 0.64 -16.40 12.57
N GLN A 68 1.92 -16.38 12.93
CA GLN A 68 3.03 -16.25 11.99
C GLN A 68 3.11 -17.44 11.03
N VAL A 69 3.03 -18.68 11.54
CA VAL A 69 3.04 -19.90 10.71
C VAL A 69 1.87 -19.91 9.72
N LEU A 70 0.65 -19.64 10.20
CA LEU A 70 -0.54 -19.54 9.34
C LEU A 70 -0.41 -18.44 8.28
N THR A 71 0.20 -17.31 8.65
CA THR A 71 0.46 -16.21 7.72
C THR A 71 1.42 -16.65 6.60
N VAL A 72 2.51 -17.35 6.93
CA VAL A 72 3.48 -17.84 5.93
C VAL A 72 2.83 -18.88 5.02
N ILE A 73 2.06 -19.83 5.57
CA ILE A 73 1.30 -20.81 4.77
C ILE A 73 0.36 -20.09 3.78
N SER A 74 -0.41 -19.11 4.26
CA SER A 74 -1.33 -18.32 3.45
C SER A 74 -0.61 -17.51 2.37
N GLN A 75 0.55 -16.92 2.69
CA GLN A 75 1.38 -16.20 1.73
C GLN A 75 1.88 -17.12 0.61
N LYS A 76 2.44 -18.29 0.96
CA LYS A 76 2.91 -19.29 -0.02
C LYS A 76 1.77 -19.79 -0.92
N GLN A 77 0.61 -20.09 -0.34
CA GLN A 77 -0.57 -20.50 -1.09
C GLN A 77 -1.04 -19.42 -2.07
N LYS A 78 -1.16 -18.16 -1.62
CA LYS A 78 -1.56 -17.05 -2.50
C LYS A 78 -0.51 -16.75 -3.57
N ALA A 79 0.78 -16.92 -3.29
CA ALA A 79 1.84 -16.76 -4.28
C ALA A 79 1.75 -17.84 -5.37
N ALA A 80 1.60 -19.11 -4.98
CA ALA A 80 1.40 -20.21 -5.93
C ALA A 80 0.15 -20.01 -6.80
N LEU A 81 -0.97 -19.59 -6.19
CA LEU A 81 -2.19 -19.27 -6.94
C LEU A 81 -2.00 -18.08 -7.89
N ARG A 82 -1.28 -17.03 -7.48
CA ARG A 82 -0.99 -15.89 -8.37
C ARG A 82 -0.19 -16.29 -9.59
N GLU A 83 0.79 -17.18 -9.44
CA GLU A 83 1.55 -17.70 -10.59
C GLU A 83 0.66 -18.60 -11.47
N ALA A 84 -0.14 -19.48 -10.89
CA ALA A 84 -1.04 -20.37 -11.65
C ALA A 84 -2.14 -19.64 -12.45
N TYR A 85 -2.54 -18.44 -12.01
CA TYR A 85 -3.56 -17.61 -12.66
C TYR A 85 -2.97 -16.39 -13.38
N LYS A 86 -1.64 -16.28 -13.48
CA LYS A 86 -0.95 -15.21 -14.20
C LYS A 86 -1.39 -15.24 -15.66
N LYS A 87 -1.91 -14.12 -16.17
CA LYS A 87 -2.41 -13.94 -17.55
C LYS A 87 -3.73 -14.63 -17.89
N LYS A 88 -4.38 -15.35 -16.96
CA LYS A 88 -5.74 -15.85 -17.20
C LYS A 88 -6.74 -14.68 -17.15
N LYS A 89 -7.69 -14.64 -18.09
CA LYS A 89 -8.74 -13.61 -18.16
C LYS A 89 -9.60 -13.58 -16.90
N TYR A 90 -9.96 -14.76 -16.38
CA TYR A 90 -10.84 -14.89 -15.22
C TYR A 90 -10.02 -15.22 -13.96
N LEU A 91 -9.88 -14.21 -13.10
CA LEU A 91 -9.27 -14.36 -11.78
C LEU A 91 -10.35 -14.63 -10.71
N PRO A 92 -10.07 -15.50 -9.74
CA PRO A 92 -10.84 -15.63 -8.51
C PRO A 92 -10.98 -14.27 -7.80
N LEU A 93 -12.12 -14.04 -7.13
CA LEU A 93 -12.42 -12.76 -6.47
C LEU A 93 -11.34 -12.33 -5.47
N ASP A 94 -10.75 -13.29 -4.75
CA ASP A 94 -9.72 -13.05 -3.72
C ASP A 94 -8.39 -12.51 -4.28
N LEU A 95 -8.08 -12.83 -5.53
CA LEU A 95 -6.86 -12.41 -6.20
C LEU A 95 -7.02 -11.10 -6.97
N ARG A 96 -8.26 -10.62 -7.14
CA ARG A 96 -8.53 -9.38 -7.86
C ARG A 96 -7.99 -8.19 -7.06
N PRO A 97 -7.46 -7.16 -7.73
CA PRO A 97 -7.03 -5.94 -7.04
C PRO A 97 -8.23 -5.28 -6.36
N LYS A 98 -8.09 -4.98 -5.06
CA LYS A 98 -9.13 -4.27 -4.30
C LYS A 98 -9.07 -2.79 -4.64
N LYS A 99 -10.05 -2.32 -5.42
CA LYS A 99 -10.28 -0.91 -5.76
C LYS A 99 -11.70 -0.52 -5.39
N THR A 100 -11.99 0.78 -5.33
CA THR A 100 -13.36 1.26 -5.10
C THR A 100 -14.29 0.83 -6.26
N ARG A 101 -15.60 0.77 -6.00
CA ARG A 101 -16.59 0.42 -7.02
C ARG A 101 -16.55 1.37 -8.21
N ALA A 102 -16.44 2.68 -7.95
CA ALA A 102 -16.30 3.71 -8.97
C ALA A 102 -15.08 3.46 -9.89
N ILE A 103 -13.89 3.20 -9.31
CA ILE A 103 -12.67 2.91 -10.08
C ILE A 103 -12.78 1.62 -10.90
N ARG A 104 -13.57 0.63 -10.46
CA ARG A 104 -13.81 -0.59 -11.25
C ARG A 104 -14.77 -0.39 -12.42
N ARG A 105 -15.66 0.60 -12.33
CA ARG A 105 -16.71 0.88 -13.33
C ARG A 105 -16.30 1.93 -14.36
N ARG A 106 -15.35 2.81 -14.04
CA ARG A 106 -14.84 3.80 -15.00
C ARG A 106 -14.21 3.14 -16.23
N LEU A 107 -14.17 3.89 -17.33
CA LEU A 107 -13.51 3.48 -18.57
C LEU A 107 -12.00 3.26 -18.36
N THR A 108 -11.41 2.38 -19.17
CA THR A 108 -9.94 2.24 -19.21
C THR A 108 -9.30 3.50 -19.78
N LYS A 109 -8.05 3.79 -19.39
CA LYS A 109 -7.32 4.97 -19.92
C LYS A 109 -7.26 4.96 -21.44
N HIS A 110 -7.07 3.79 -22.04
CA HIS A 110 -7.09 3.60 -23.49
C HIS A 110 -8.43 4.01 -24.08
N GLN A 111 -9.55 3.46 -23.56
CA GLN A 111 -10.90 3.82 -24.01
C GLN A 111 -11.18 5.32 -23.87
N ALA A 112 -10.81 5.92 -22.75
CA ALA A 112 -10.99 7.36 -22.53
C ALA A 112 -10.13 8.22 -23.47
N SER A 113 -8.98 7.72 -23.90
CA SER A 113 -8.09 8.41 -24.86
C SER A 113 -8.41 8.15 -26.33
N LEU A 114 -9.37 7.27 -26.64
CA LEU A 114 -9.75 6.99 -28.03
C LEU A 114 -10.35 8.25 -28.65
N LYS A 115 -9.68 8.77 -29.67
CA LYS A 115 -10.14 9.90 -30.47
C LYS A 115 -10.64 9.40 -31.81
N THR A 116 -11.67 10.06 -32.34
CA THR A 116 -12.14 9.81 -33.70
C THR A 116 -11.06 10.21 -34.71
N GLU A 117 -11.07 9.59 -35.89
CA GLU A 117 -10.09 9.91 -36.96
C GLU A 117 -10.12 11.40 -37.35
N ARG A 118 -11.30 12.02 -37.28
CA ARG A 118 -11.47 13.47 -37.49
C ARG A 118 -10.73 14.30 -36.44
N LEU A 119 -10.87 13.95 -35.16
CA LEU A 119 -10.16 14.65 -34.08
C LEU A 119 -8.65 14.44 -34.16
N LYS A 120 -8.19 13.22 -34.45
CA LYS A 120 -6.76 12.93 -34.65
C LYS A 120 -6.16 13.82 -35.76
N LYS A 121 -6.82 13.88 -36.93
CA LYS A 121 -6.39 14.76 -38.03
C LYS A 121 -6.32 16.22 -37.60
N LYS A 122 -7.35 16.73 -36.91
CA LYS A 122 -7.37 18.12 -36.42
C LYS A 122 -6.20 18.42 -35.48
N GLU A 123 -5.92 17.53 -34.54
CA GLU A 123 -4.81 17.71 -33.58
C GLU A 123 -3.43 17.62 -34.24
N MET A 124 -3.27 16.74 -35.23
CA MET A 124 -2.03 16.66 -36.00
C MET A 124 -1.77 17.94 -36.81
N TYR A 125 -2.81 18.49 -37.45
CA TYR A 125 -2.66 19.68 -38.28
C TYR A 125 -2.50 20.96 -37.46
N PHE A 126 -3.18 21.07 -36.31
CA PHE A 126 -3.19 22.28 -35.48
C PHE A 126 -2.73 21.97 -34.05
N PRO A 127 -1.43 21.72 -33.82
CA PRO A 127 -0.90 21.56 -32.47
C PRO A 127 -0.91 22.90 -31.72
N MET A 128 -1.19 22.87 -30.41
CA MET A 128 -0.99 24.05 -29.55
C MET A 128 0.48 24.44 -29.54
N ARG A 129 0.81 25.59 -30.12
CA ARG A 129 2.16 26.14 -30.15
C ARG A 129 2.36 27.06 -28.96
N LYS A 130 3.52 26.96 -28.31
CA LYS A 130 3.94 27.93 -27.29
C LYS A 130 4.52 29.15 -28.00
N TYR A 131 4.02 30.34 -27.65
CA TYR A 131 4.56 31.61 -28.16
C TYR A 131 4.79 32.56 -26.98
N ALA A 132 5.75 33.46 -27.14
CA ALA A 132 6.01 34.57 -26.24
C ALA A 132 6.05 35.85 -27.09
N ILE A 133 5.37 36.89 -26.61
CA ILE A 133 5.43 38.20 -27.24
C ILE A 133 6.62 38.93 -26.61
N LYS A 134 7.54 39.44 -27.43
CA LYS A 134 8.56 40.34 -26.93
C LYS A 134 7.89 41.65 -26.58
N PHE A 135 7.97 42.06 -25.32
CA PHE A 135 7.61 43.42 -24.92
C PHE A 135 8.70 44.34 -25.50
N CYS A 136 8.31 45.27 -26.39
CA CYS A 136 9.23 46.31 -26.84
C CYS A 136 9.19 47.44 -25.80
N ASP A 137 10.26 47.56 -25.02
CA ASP A 137 10.57 48.79 -24.31
C ASP A 137 11.04 49.85 -25.32
N SER A 138 10.09 50.65 -25.81
CA SER A 138 10.37 51.91 -26.50
C SER A 138 9.45 52.99 -25.98
N ALA A 139 9.95 53.66 -24.93
CA ALA A 139 9.75 55.07 -24.61
C ALA A 139 8.43 55.74 -25.05
N VAL A 140 7.44 55.76 -24.15
CA VAL A 140 6.68 56.98 -23.85
C VAL A 140 6.55 57.07 -22.32
N ILE A 141 7.63 57.50 -21.69
CA ILE A 141 7.54 58.19 -20.40
C ILE A 141 7.15 59.62 -20.76
N GLY A 142 5.92 60.04 -20.43
CA GLY A 142 5.56 61.46 -20.48
C GLY A 142 4.07 61.75 -20.65
N ALA A 143 3.51 62.37 -19.61
CA ALA A 143 2.26 63.12 -19.58
C ALA A 143 0.95 62.30 -19.58
N PHE A 144 0.46 61.99 -18.38
CA PHE A 144 -0.68 62.72 -17.80
C PHE A 144 -0.80 62.36 -16.32
N LEU A 145 -0.05 63.11 -15.52
CA LEU A 145 -0.41 63.35 -14.13
C LEU A 145 -1.60 64.30 -14.20
N VAL A 146 -2.70 63.97 -13.54
CA VAL A 146 -3.45 64.84 -12.61
C VAL A 146 -4.91 64.37 -12.46
N GLN A 147 -5.23 64.10 -11.20
CA GLN A 147 -6.54 64.08 -10.51
C GLN A 147 -7.48 62.86 -10.62
N GLY A 148 -7.67 62.22 -9.46
CA GLY A 148 -8.90 61.49 -9.18
C GLY A 148 -8.83 60.49 -8.02
N LEU A 149 -9.00 60.99 -6.79
CA LEU A 149 -9.26 60.27 -5.54
C LEU A 149 -10.05 58.95 -5.68
N ILE A 150 -9.64 57.85 -5.03
CA ILE A 150 -10.01 57.38 -3.67
C ILE A 150 -11.47 56.85 -3.57
N VAL A 151 -11.59 55.76 -2.79
CA VAL A 151 -12.76 54.94 -2.40
C VAL A 151 -12.99 53.76 -3.37
N GLY A 152 -12.74 52.49 -3.05
CA GLY A 152 -12.80 51.77 -1.77
C GLY A 152 -13.86 50.66 -1.87
N MET A 153 -13.59 49.49 -1.29
CA MET A 153 -14.39 48.24 -1.22
C MET A 153 -13.88 47.12 -2.15
N ALA A 154 -13.08 46.18 -1.65
CA ALA A 154 -13.50 45.03 -0.84
C ALA A 154 -14.37 44.03 -1.64
N LEU A 155 -13.77 42.94 -2.14
CA LEU A 155 -14.01 41.60 -1.61
C LEU A 155 -13.14 40.57 -2.36
N ILE A 156 -12.29 39.91 -1.60
CA ILE A 156 -11.77 38.58 -1.91
C ILE A 156 -12.95 37.61 -1.77
N PRO A 157 -13.10 36.62 -2.67
CA PRO A 157 -13.37 35.28 -2.19
C PRO A 157 -12.43 34.27 -2.84
N GLN A 158 -11.56 33.69 -1.99
CA GLN A 158 -11.19 32.29 -2.14
C GLN A 158 -12.45 31.45 -1.89
N TYR A 159 -12.69 30.40 -2.70
CA TYR A 159 -13.43 29.13 -2.50
C TYR A 159 -13.75 28.64 -3.95
N GLY A 160 -13.16 27.60 -4.53
CA GLY A 160 -13.18 26.20 -4.15
C GLY A 160 -14.03 25.41 -5.17
N LEU A 161 -13.44 24.46 -5.92
CA LEU A 161 -14.06 23.35 -6.68
C LEU A 161 -12.87 22.45 -7.11
N SER A 162 -12.52 21.30 -6.49
CA SER A 162 -13.27 20.06 -6.24
C SER A 162 -14.02 19.55 -7.48
N ASP A 163 -13.30 18.84 -8.37
CA ASP A 163 -13.48 17.40 -8.67
C ASP A 163 -12.37 16.86 -9.59
#